data_AF-A0A938GN27-F1
#
_entry.id   AF-A0A938GN27-F1
#
_cell.length_a   1.000
_cell.length_b   1.000
_cell.length_c   1.000
_cell.angle_alpha   90.00
_cell.angle_beta   90.00
_cell.angle_gamma   90.00
#
_symmetry.space_group_name_H-M   'P 1'
#
loop_
_entity.id
_entity.type
_entity.pdbx_description
1 polymer ?
#
loop_
_entity_poly.entity_id
_entity_poly.type
_entity_poly.pdbx_seq_one_letter_code
_entity_poly.pdbx_strand_id
1 'polypeptide(L)'
;MRWLEKMGCDVTYCTSVDTHSLGATPGGKQVKAFLSVGHDEYWSEPMRNQIESARDSGIHLAVLSANTCYWRIQFDSSLRSFSCDKGGSPPRNLWRRGVGRPEVDLLGTQYVYNSLDADLKMPDPLPDHFSYAHTGIEAGELLPGLLGYEVDGEWDNYPTGIDRNRPVSPEGTIRLSSTRFSSTAGARGTAYSTFMNMLRDPRFLPSVQCNGFGDWTTSITDTRPLGCPEFLPRFSR
;
A
#
# COMPACT_ATOMS: atom_id res chain seq x y z
N MET A 1 3.46 -3.05 14.64
CA MET A 1 4.27 -4.09 15.35
C MET A 1 3.55 -4.61 16.58
N ARG A 2 3.35 -3.78 17.61
CA ARG A 2 2.70 -4.18 18.88
C ARG A 2 1.39 -4.95 18.73
N TRP A 3 0.54 -4.53 17.78
CA TRP A 3 -0.73 -5.20 17.51
C TRP A 3 -0.55 -6.64 17.03
N LEU A 4 0.32 -6.91 16.03
CA LEU A 4 0.56 -8.27 15.52
C LEU A 4 1.12 -9.20 16.61
N GLU A 5 2.07 -8.70 17.40
CA GLU A 5 2.67 -9.46 18.50
C GLU A 5 1.63 -9.76 19.59
N LYS A 6 0.79 -8.78 19.95
CA LYS A 6 -0.30 -8.97 20.91
C LYS A 6 -1.33 -10.00 20.42
N MET A 7 -1.58 -10.05 19.12
CA MET A 7 -2.46 -11.05 18.50
C MET A 7 -1.82 -12.44 18.38
N GLY A 8 -0.55 -12.60 18.78
CA GLY A 8 0.15 -13.89 18.74
C GLY A 8 0.56 -14.32 17.32
N CYS A 9 0.65 -13.39 16.37
CA CYS A 9 1.10 -13.71 15.02
C CYS A 9 2.59 -14.09 15.00
N ASP A 10 2.94 -15.14 14.26
CA ASP A 10 4.33 -15.48 13.96
C ASP A 10 4.90 -14.48 12.95
N VAL A 11 5.73 -13.56 13.44
CA VAL A 11 6.25 -12.43 12.67
C VAL A 11 7.76 -12.53 12.52
N THR A 12 8.23 -12.23 11.32
CA THR A 12 9.65 -12.01 11.03
C THR A 12 9.82 -10.59 10.50
N TYR A 13 10.90 -9.95 10.91
CA TYR A 13 11.21 -8.57 10.56
C TYR A 13 12.38 -8.51 9.59
N CYS A 14 12.29 -7.58 8.64
CA CYS A 14 13.34 -7.30 7.67
C CYS A 14 13.44 -5.80 7.44
N THR A 15 14.65 -5.35 7.15
CA THR A 15 14.91 -3.96 6.74
C THR A 15 14.82 -3.82 5.23
N SER A 16 14.74 -2.60 4.70
CA SER A 16 14.85 -2.34 3.26
C SER A 16 16.18 -2.84 2.68
N VAL A 17 17.25 -2.89 3.48
CA VAL A 17 18.56 -3.44 3.08
C VAL A 17 18.50 -4.97 2.96
N ASP A 18 17.77 -5.65 3.85
CA ASP A 18 17.51 -7.09 3.73
C ASP A 18 16.66 -7.36 2.49
N THR A 19 15.60 -6.59 2.25
CA THR A 19 14.78 -6.68 1.03
C THR A 19 15.52 -6.23 -0.23
N HIS A 20 16.64 -5.53 -0.12
CA HIS A 20 17.51 -5.26 -1.27
C HIS A 20 18.42 -6.46 -1.57
N SER A 21 18.90 -7.14 -0.52
CA SER A 21 20.02 -8.08 -0.62
C SER A 21 19.60 -9.55 -0.60
N LEU A 22 18.51 -9.88 0.10
CA LEU A 22 18.15 -11.24 0.52
C LEU A 22 16.74 -11.67 0.09
N GLY A 23 15.93 -10.79 -0.48
CA GLY A 23 14.54 -11.07 -0.83
C GLY A 23 13.53 -10.56 0.19
N ALA A 24 12.24 -10.69 -0.15
CA ALA A 24 11.14 -10.44 0.77
C ALA A 24 11.06 -11.45 1.93
N THR A 25 11.85 -12.52 1.89
CA THR A 25 11.88 -13.63 2.87
C THR A 25 13.30 -13.91 3.37
N PRO A 26 13.94 -12.95 4.07
CA PRO A 26 15.32 -13.12 4.52
C PRO A 26 15.46 -14.36 5.42
N GLY A 27 16.54 -15.11 5.20
CA GLY A 27 16.79 -16.38 5.91
C GLY A 27 16.00 -17.58 5.38
N GLY A 28 15.33 -17.47 4.23
CA GLY A 28 14.63 -18.58 3.59
C GLY A 28 13.38 -19.06 4.34
N LYS A 29 12.86 -18.24 5.26
CA LYS A 29 11.64 -18.56 5.99
C LYS A 29 10.45 -18.57 5.04
N GLN A 30 9.60 -19.59 5.15
CA GLN A 30 8.31 -19.60 4.48
C GLN A 30 7.39 -18.62 5.21
N VAL A 31 7.07 -17.50 4.56
CA VAL A 31 6.08 -16.53 5.02
C VAL A 31 4.89 -16.55 4.08
N LYS A 32 3.70 -16.30 4.62
CA LYS A 32 2.47 -16.27 3.83
C LYS A 32 2.15 -14.87 3.32
N ALA A 33 2.61 -13.84 4.03
CA ALA A 33 2.42 -12.45 3.63
C ALA A 33 3.66 -11.60 3.93
N PHE A 34 3.92 -10.64 3.05
CA PHE A 34 4.86 -9.55 3.27
C PHE A 34 4.07 -8.27 3.58
N LEU A 35 4.43 -7.60 4.68
CA LEU A 35 3.77 -6.39 5.14
C LEU A 35 4.70 -5.19 4.98
N SER A 36 4.32 -4.22 4.15
CA SER A 36 4.93 -2.88 4.16
C SER A 36 4.07 -1.98 5.03
N VAL A 37 4.67 -1.38 6.06
CA VAL A 37 3.97 -0.62 7.10
C VAL A 37 4.66 0.71 7.37
N GLY A 38 3.91 1.70 7.83
CA GLY A 38 4.44 3.03 8.12
C GLY A 38 4.48 3.88 6.85
N HIS A 39 5.66 4.35 6.45
CA HIS A 39 5.84 5.21 5.26
C HIS A 39 7.03 4.72 4.42
N ASP A 40 6.75 3.86 3.45
CA ASP A 40 7.76 3.10 2.70
C ASP A 40 8.00 3.68 1.29
N GLU A 41 8.44 4.94 1.25
CA GLU A 41 8.47 5.78 0.04
C GLU A 41 9.61 5.46 -0.95
N TYR A 42 10.76 4.96 -0.45
CA TYR A 42 12.02 4.88 -1.20
C TYR A 42 12.44 3.45 -1.49
N TRP A 43 12.29 3.01 -2.74
CA TRP A 43 12.58 1.64 -3.13
C TRP A 43 13.71 1.57 -4.14
N SER A 44 14.63 0.63 -3.92
CA SER A 44 15.66 0.30 -4.91
C SER A 44 15.14 -0.71 -5.93
N GLU A 45 15.81 -0.83 -7.06
CA GLU A 45 15.42 -1.78 -8.10
C GLU A 45 15.41 -3.24 -7.64
N PRO A 46 16.43 -3.72 -6.90
CA PRO A 46 16.39 -5.05 -6.30
C PRO A 46 15.20 -5.26 -5.37
N MET A 47 14.86 -4.27 -4.52
CA MET A 47 13.70 -4.39 -3.62
C MET A 47 12.39 -4.58 -4.38
N ARG A 48 12.11 -3.72 -5.38
CA ARG A 48 10.88 -3.81 -6.17
C ARG A 48 10.79 -5.16 -6.90
N ASN A 49 11.87 -5.61 -7.51
CA ASN A 49 11.92 -6.89 -8.21
C ASN A 49 11.69 -8.07 -7.25
N GLN A 50 12.28 -8.03 -6.05
CA GLN A 50 12.15 -9.09 -5.05
C GLN A 50 10.73 -9.18 -4.48
N ILE A 51 10.07 -8.04 -4.24
CA ILE A 51 8.68 -8.00 -3.77
C ILE A 51 7.71 -8.46 -4.86
N GLU A 52 7.90 -8.03 -6.11
CA GLU A 52 7.11 -8.51 -7.24
C GLU A 52 7.30 -10.03 -7.45
N SER A 53 8.53 -10.53 -7.36
CA SER A 53 8.82 -11.96 -7.47
C SER A 53 8.21 -12.76 -6.32
N ALA A 54 8.21 -12.23 -5.10
CA ALA A 54 7.56 -12.85 -3.94
C ALA A 54 6.05 -12.97 -4.16
N ARG A 55 5.42 -11.86 -4.59
CA ARG A 55 4.00 -11.85 -4.98
C ARG A 55 3.72 -12.89 -6.04
N ASP A 56 4.48 -12.89 -7.12
CA ASP A 56 4.28 -13.78 -8.26
C ASP A 56 4.56 -15.26 -7.91
N SER A 57 5.23 -15.52 -6.78
CA SER A 57 5.46 -16.87 -6.22
C SER A 57 4.42 -17.29 -5.18
N GLY A 58 3.34 -16.51 -4.99
CA GLY A 58 2.23 -16.85 -4.08
C GLY A 58 2.29 -16.20 -2.69
N ILE A 59 3.28 -15.35 -2.40
CA ILE A 59 3.29 -14.58 -1.15
C ILE A 59 2.31 -13.42 -1.28
N HIS A 60 1.43 -13.24 -0.30
CA HIS A 60 0.51 -12.12 -0.33
C HIS A 60 1.19 -10.82 0.10
N LEU A 61 0.71 -9.67 -0.38
CA LEU A 61 1.20 -8.36 0.03
C LEU A 61 0.13 -7.59 0.79
N ALA A 62 0.51 -6.99 1.91
CA ALA A 62 -0.31 -6.01 2.62
C ALA A 62 0.50 -4.72 2.78
N VAL A 63 0.07 -3.67 2.10
CA VAL A 63 0.64 -2.33 2.18
C VAL A 63 -0.28 -1.47 3.03
N LEU A 64 0.20 -1.16 4.23
CA LEU A 64 -0.51 -0.37 5.24
C LEU A 64 0.12 1.02 5.33
N SER A 65 0.16 1.70 4.18
CA SER A 65 0.84 2.97 3.92
C SER A 65 0.24 3.68 2.70
N ALA A 66 0.65 4.92 2.49
CA ALA A 66 0.49 5.67 1.24
C ALA A 66 1.88 6.02 0.68
N ASN A 67 1.93 6.51 -0.55
CA ASN A 67 3.18 6.97 -1.18
C ASN A 67 4.26 5.88 -1.19
N THR A 68 3.83 4.61 -1.20
CA THR A 68 4.74 3.47 -1.16
C THR A 68 5.36 3.25 -2.53
N CYS A 69 6.67 3.00 -2.56
CA CYS A 69 7.41 2.79 -3.80
C CYS A 69 7.27 3.97 -4.80
N TYR A 70 7.30 5.21 -4.32
CA TYR A 70 7.20 6.40 -5.16
C TYR A 70 8.55 6.80 -5.78
N TRP A 71 9.59 6.87 -4.94
CA TRP A 71 10.95 7.21 -5.38
C TRP A 71 11.78 5.97 -5.66
N ARG A 72 12.48 6.00 -6.80
CA ARG A 72 13.54 5.04 -7.06
C ARG A 72 14.85 5.50 -6.42
N ILE A 73 15.48 4.63 -5.65
CA ILE A 73 16.78 4.88 -5.02
C ILE A 73 17.86 3.94 -5.52
N GLN A 74 19.12 4.35 -5.34
CA GLN A 74 20.28 3.51 -5.56
C GLN A 74 21.14 3.50 -4.31
N PHE A 75 21.28 2.32 -3.69
CA PHE A 75 22.24 2.13 -2.60
C PHE A 75 23.68 2.19 -3.10
N ASP A 76 24.58 2.64 -2.24
CA ASP A 76 26.01 2.44 -2.44
C ASP A 76 26.41 0.96 -2.23
N SER A 77 27.64 0.60 -2.59
CA SER A 77 28.15 -0.77 -2.46
C SER A 77 28.26 -1.26 -1.01
N SER A 78 28.27 -0.36 -0.02
CA SER A 78 28.33 -0.70 1.41
C SER A 78 26.94 -0.83 2.05
N LEU A 79 25.88 -0.49 1.31
CA LEU A 79 24.49 -0.42 1.79
C LEU A 79 24.32 0.50 3.00
N ARG A 80 25.18 1.52 3.15
CA ARG A 80 25.13 2.49 4.26
C ARG A 80 24.56 3.84 3.84
N SER A 81 24.57 4.15 2.55
CA SER A 81 23.90 5.31 1.99
C SER A 81 23.16 4.94 0.71
N PHE A 82 22.23 5.81 0.31
CA PHE A 82 21.59 5.74 -0.99
C PHE A 82 21.43 7.14 -1.57
N SER A 83 21.27 7.20 -2.90
CA SER A 83 20.97 8.43 -3.63
C SER A 83 19.57 8.37 -4.24
N CYS A 84 18.96 9.55 -4.42
CA CYS A 84 17.66 9.72 -5.08
C CYS A 84 17.68 11.03 -5.90
N ASP A 85 17.69 10.95 -7.24
CA ASP A 85 17.57 12.15 -8.08
C ASP A 85 16.12 12.66 -8.10
N LYS A 86 15.83 13.71 -7.34
CA LYS A 86 14.51 14.38 -7.33
C LYS A 86 14.38 15.51 -8.36
N GLY A 87 15.37 15.66 -9.25
CA GLY A 87 15.41 16.73 -10.24
C GLY A 87 14.34 16.62 -11.33
N GLY A 88 13.95 17.78 -11.88
CA GLY A 88 12.91 17.94 -12.90
C GLY A 88 11.57 18.41 -12.35
N SER A 89 10.69 18.91 -13.23
CA SER A 89 9.30 19.23 -12.90
C SER A 89 8.36 18.70 -14.00
N PRO A 90 7.66 17.57 -13.78
CA PRO A 90 7.72 16.73 -12.58
C PRO A 90 9.10 16.05 -12.42
N PRO A 91 9.40 15.45 -11.25
CA PRO A 91 10.64 14.72 -11.01
C PRO A 91 10.84 13.54 -11.97
N ARG A 92 12.07 13.26 -12.39
CA ARG A 92 12.38 12.19 -13.39
C ARG A 92 12.49 10.80 -12.80
N ASN A 93 12.98 10.66 -11.57
CA ASN A 93 13.30 9.35 -10.99
C ASN A 93 12.15 8.73 -10.18
N LEU A 94 10.91 9.07 -10.52
CA LEU A 94 9.72 8.37 -10.02
C LEU A 94 9.62 7.00 -10.68
N TRP A 95 9.11 6.00 -9.97
CA TRP A 95 8.92 4.66 -10.54
C TRP A 95 8.05 4.65 -11.81
N ARG A 96 6.90 5.35 -11.75
CA ARG A 96 5.99 5.55 -12.89
C ARG A 96 6.58 6.27 -14.11
N ARG A 97 7.59 7.13 -13.93
CA ARG A 97 8.12 7.98 -15.00
C ARG A 97 9.51 7.59 -15.47
N GLY A 98 10.42 7.31 -14.55
CA GLY A 98 11.82 7.04 -14.84
C GLY A 98 12.04 5.68 -15.51
N VAL A 99 11.19 4.70 -15.19
CA VAL A 99 11.26 3.34 -15.76
C VAL A 99 9.91 2.80 -16.24
N GLY A 100 8.84 3.60 -16.16
CA GLY A 100 7.51 3.17 -16.63
C GLY A 100 6.92 2.02 -15.81
N ARG A 101 7.25 1.92 -14.51
CA ARG A 101 6.72 0.89 -13.60
C ARG A 101 5.90 1.57 -12.50
N PRO A 102 4.68 2.01 -12.78
CA PRO A 102 3.89 2.74 -11.80
C PRO A 102 3.53 1.89 -10.60
N GLU A 103 3.26 2.58 -9.50
CA GLU A 103 2.88 2.01 -8.21
C GLU A 103 1.56 1.26 -8.34
N VAL A 104 0.63 1.78 -9.15
CA VAL A 104 -0.68 1.18 -9.40
C VAL A 104 -0.58 -0.27 -9.92
N ASP A 105 0.47 -0.60 -10.68
CA ASP A 105 0.66 -1.96 -11.23
C ASP A 105 0.97 -3.00 -10.14
N LEU A 106 1.55 -2.56 -9.02
CA LEU A 106 1.84 -3.41 -7.87
C LEU A 106 0.76 -3.28 -6.80
N LEU A 107 0.29 -2.06 -6.53
CA LEU A 107 -0.50 -1.72 -5.36
C LEU A 107 -1.99 -1.58 -5.63
N GLY A 108 -2.41 -1.51 -6.91
CA GLY A 108 -3.79 -1.20 -7.30
C GLY A 108 -4.19 0.28 -7.12
N THR A 109 -3.36 1.08 -6.46
CA THR A 109 -3.53 2.53 -6.25
C THR A 109 -2.17 3.25 -6.35
N GLN A 110 -2.16 4.57 -6.36
CA GLN A 110 -0.92 5.35 -6.51
C GLN A 110 -0.97 6.68 -5.78
N TYR A 111 0.19 7.19 -5.36
CA TYR A 111 0.30 8.49 -4.71
C TYR A 111 -0.28 9.62 -5.55
N VAL A 112 -1.08 10.48 -4.89
CA VAL A 112 -1.67 11.66 -5.51
C VAL A 112 -1.54 12.92 -4.67
N TYR A 113 -1.49 12.86 -3.34
CA TYR A 113 -1.54 14.08 -2.52
C TYR A 113 -0.99 13.93 -1.10
N ASN A 114 -0.47 15.05 -0.59
CA ASN A 114 -0.16 15.33 0.80
C ASN A 114 -0.50 16.81 1.11
N SER A 115 -0.74 17.29 2.32
CA SER A 115 -1.11 16.62 3.58
C SER A 115 -2.62 16.75 3.79
N LEU A 116 -3.30 15.64 3.98
CA LEU A 116 -4.74 15.57 4.22
C LEU A 116 -5.01 15.16 5.67
N ASP A 117 -6.08 15.66 6.26
CA ASP A 117 -6.64 15.17 7.52
C ASP A 117 -8.17 15.12 7.34
N ALA A 118 -8.70 13.91 7.22
CA ALA A 118 -10.09 13.66 6.88
C ALA A 118 -10.58 12.32 7.45
N ASP A 119 -11.90 12.17 7.46
CA ASP A 119 -12.55 10.91 7.78
C ASP A 119 -12.51 9.99 6.56
N LEU A 120 -12.26 8.70 6.77
CA LEU A 120 -12.39 7.70 5.71
C LEU A 120 -13.87 7.32 5.59
N LYS A 121 -14.45 7.54 4.41
CA LYS A 121 -15.82 7.11 4.11
C LYS A 121 -15.84 5.71 3.49
N MET A 122 -16.60 4.83 4.12
CA MET A 122 -16.87 3.49 3.62
C MET A 122 -17.88 3.53 2.45
N PRO A 123 -17.72 2.68 1.43
CA PRO A 123 -18.64 2.65 0.29
C PRO A 123 -20.08 2.31 0.72
N ASP A 124 -21.05 2.78 -0.08
CA ASP A 124 -22.46 2.43 0.08
C ASP A 124 -23.06 2.04 -1.30
N PRO A 125 -23.37 0.75 -1.54
CA PRO A 125 -23.19 -0.39 -0.63
C PRO A 125 -21.69 -0.77 -0.46
N LEU A 126 -21.38 -1.54 0.59
CA LEU A 126 -20.06 -2.16 0.71
C LEU A 126 -19.84 -3.20 -0.41
N PRO A 127 -18.61 -3.33 -0.95
CA PRO A 127 -18.25 -4.50 -1.75
C PRO A 127 -18.46 -5.79 -0.94
N ASP A 128 -18.98 -6.83 -1.57
CA ASP A 128 -19.03 -8.17 -0.97
C ASP A 128 -17.61 -8.74 -0.86
N HIS A 129 -16.93 -8.41 0.25
CA HIS A 129 -15.52 -8.70 0.45
C HIS A 129 -15.22 -9.09 1.90
N PHE A 130 -14.39 -10.13 2.06
CA PHE A 130 -14.08 -10.71 3.37
C PHE A 130 -13.38 -9.75 4.33
N SER A 131 -12.74 -8.69 3.84
CA SER A 131 -12.05 -7.70 4.68
C SER A 131 -13.00 -6.93 5.61
N TYR A 132 -14.31 -6.95 5.34
CA TYR A 132 -15.32 -6.35 6.21
C TYR A 132 -15.93 -7.36 7.18
N ALA A 133 -15.59 -8.65 7.08
CA ALA A 133 -16.11 -9.64 8.00
C ALA A 133 -15.63 -9.32 9.43
N HIS A 134 -16.55 -9.40 10.39
CA HIS A 134 -16.28 -9.19 11.82
C HIS A 134 -15.75 -7.80 12.21
N THR A 135 -15.77 -6.82 11.31
CA THR A 135 -15.37 -5.45 11.64
C THR A 135 -16.50 -4.65 12.31
N GLY A 136 -17.75 -5.03 12.05
CA GLY A 136 -18.93 -4.25 12.43
C GLY A 136 -19.11 -3.00 11.57
N ILE A 137 -18.30 -2.82 10.52
CA ILE A 137 -18.37 -1.66 9.63
C ILE A 137 -19.66 -1.71 8.81
N GLU A 138 -20.36 -0.59 8.75
CA GLU A 138 -21.58 -0.43 7.96
C GLU A 138 -21.31 0.33 6.64
N ALA A 139 -22.19 0.11 5.66
CA ALA A 139 -22.16 0.86 4.41
C ALA A 139 -22.33 2.36 4.67
N GLY A 140 -21.48 3.18 4.04
CA GLY A 140 -21.51 4.64 4.22
C GLY A 140 -20.91 5.17 5.53
N GLU A 141 -20.45 4.30 6.44
CA GLU A 141 -19.84 4.70 7.71
C GLU A 141 -18.62 5.62 7.51
N LEU A 142 -18.44 6.55 8.45
CA LEU A 142 -17.24 7.38 8.54
C LEU A 142 -16.32 6.83 9.62
N LEU A 143 -15.07 6.58 9.28
CA LEU A 143 -14.00 6.23 10.20
C LEU A 143 -13.16 7.48 10.49
N PRO A 144 -13.34 8.13 11.65
CA PRO A 144 -12.82 9.47 11.86
C PRO A 144 -11.28 9.53 11.88
N GLY A 145 -10.71 10.53 11.20
CA GLY A 145 -9.27 10.82 11.20
C GLY A 145 -8.37 9.72 10.62
N LEU A 146 -8.93 8.77 9.86
CA LEU A 146 -8.19 7.63 9.31
C LEU A 146 -7.60 7.91 7.92
N LEU A 147 -8.12 8.92 7.22
CA LEU A 147 -7.69 9.31 5.89
C LEU A 147 -6.78 10.52 5.99
N GLY A 148 -5.46 10.31 5.94
CA GLY A 148 -4.57 11.44 6.12
C GLY A 148 -3.08 11.17 5.99
N TYR A 149 -2.35 12.24 6.29
CA TYR A 149 -0.93 12.48 6.08
C TYR A 149 -0.53 12.46 4.60
N GLU A 150 -0.67 11.33 3.93
CA GLU A 150 -0.49 11.17 2.49
C GLU A 150 -1.54 10.21 1.95
N VAL A 151 -1.96 10.42 0.71
CA VAL A 151 -3.04 9.65 0.09
C VAL A 151 -2.70 9.13 -1.30
N ASP A 152 -3.06 7.87 -1.49
CA ASP A 152 -3.09 7.20 -2.76
C ASP A 152 -4.52 7.22 -3.34
N GLY A 153 -4.63 7.44 -4.64
CA GLY A 153 -5.90 7.57 -5.31
C GLY A 153 -5.78 8.12 -6.72
N GLU A 154 -6.76 8.94 -7.10
CA GLU A 154 -6.82 9.57 -8.41
C GLU A 154 -7.33 11.02 -8.29
N TRP A 155 -6.72 11.94 -9.04
CA TRP A 155 -7.31 13.27 -9.24
C TRP A 155 -8.35 13.25 -10.36
N ASP A 156 -9.43 14.02 -10.20
CA ASP A 156 -10.38 14.31 -11.28
C ASP A 156 -9.62 14.94 -12.47
N ASN A 157 -8.84 15.97 -12.14
CA ASN A 157 -7.93 16.66 -13.03
C ASN A 157 -6.56 16.78 -12.38
N TYR A 158 -5.59 16.00 -12.88
CA TYR A 158 -4.22 15.99 -12.36
C TYR A 158 -3.59 17.39 -12.51
N PRO A 159 -3.17 18.02 -11.39
CA PRO A 159 -2.53 19.33 -11.38
C PRO A 159 -1.28 19.42 -12.26
N THR A 160 -0.86 20.65 -12.56
CA THR A 160 0.44 20.91 -13.19
C THR A 160 1.58 20.59 -12.21
N GLY A 161 2.74 20.20 -12.74
CA GLY A 161 3.94 19.93 -11.93
C GLY A 161 4.02 18.56 -11.27
N ILE A 162 2.95 17.75 -11.31
CA ILE A 162 2.99 16.32 -10.97
C ILE A 162 3.05 15.46 -12.23
N ASP A 163 3.41 14.18 -12.08
CA ASP A 163 3.24 13.23 -13.18
C ASP A 163 1.75 13.07 -13.48
N ARG A 164 1.37 13.36 -14.72
CA ARG A 164 -0.01 13.29 -15.21
C ARG A 164 -0.33 11.94 -15.83
N ASN A 165 0.61 11.00 -15.82
CA ASN A 165 0.34 9.62 -16.21
C ASN A 165 -0.72 9.02 -15.28
N ARG A 166 -1.80 8.49 -15.88
CA ARG A 166 -2.95 7.91 -15.17
C ARG A 166 -3.11 6.43 -15.55
N PRO A 167 -2.16 5.58 -15.17
CA PRO A 167 -2.30 4.16 -15.42
C PRO A 167 -3.55 3.62 -14.72
N VAL A 168 -4.28 2.75 -15.41
CA VAL A 168 -5.49 2.12 -14.90
C VAL A 168 -5.08 1.02 -13.93
N SER A 169 -5.81 0.89 -12.82
CA SER A 169 -5.59 -0.23 -11.90
C SER A 169 -5.69 -1.58 -12.61
N PRO A 170 -4.84 -2.56 -12.28
CA PRO A 170 -4.91 -3.87 -12.90
C PRO A 170 -6.28 -4.54 -12.76
N GLU A 171 -6.61 -5.39 -13.73
CA GLU A 171 -7.84 -6.18 -13.69
C GLU A 171 -7.92 -7.00 -12.38
N GLY A 172 -9.12 -7.07 -11.79
CA GLY A 172 -9.34 -7.72 -10.50
C GLY A 172 -9.05 -6.83 -9.29
N THR A 173 -8.71 -5.55 -9.48
CA THR A 173 -8.63 -4.57 -8.40
C THR A 173 -10.03 -4.14 -7.94
N ILE A 174 -10.33 -4.36 -6.66
CA ILE A 174 -11.54 -3.94 -5.96
C ILE A 174 -11.20 -2.70 -5.13
N ARG A 175 -12.03 -1.65 -5.21
CA ARG A 175 -11.93 -0.49 -4.31
C ARG A 175 -12.61 -0.83 -2.98
N LEU A 176 -11.82 -0.95 -1.91
CA LEU A 176 -12.32 -1.23 -0.56
C LEU A 176 -12.80 0.02 0.18
N SER A 177 -12.38 1.19 -0.27
CA SER A 177 -12.88 2.47 0.22
C SER A 177 -12.80 3.49 -0.91
N SER A 178 -13.61 4.55 -0.81
CA SER A 178 -13.64 5.62 -1.81
C SER A 178 -14.08 6.90 -1.13
N THR A 179 -13.12 7.79 -0.88
CA THR A 179 -13.40 9.07 -0.21
C THR A 179 -12.98 10.24 -1.08
N ARG A 180 -13.92 11.14 -1.35
CA ARG A 180 -13.65 12.40 -2.06
C ARG A 180 -12.85 13.33 -1.17
N PHE A 181 -11.84 13.98 -1.75
CA PHE A 181 -11.05 15.00 -1.06
C PHE A 181 -10.79 16.20 -1.96
N SER A 182 -10.43 17.32 -1.34
CA SER A 182 -9.98 18.53 -2.03
C SER A 182 -8.63 18.96 -1.45
N SER A 183 -7.69 19.30 -2.33
CA SER A 183 -6.44 19.96 -1.92
C SER A 183 -6.70 21.36 -1.40
N THR A 184 -5.70 21.91 -0.70
CA THR A 184 -5.66 23.32 -0.29
C THR A 184 -5.76 24.28 -1.49
N ALA A 185 -5.26 23.87 -2.66
CA ALA A 185 -5.35 24.63 -3.91
C ALA A 185 -6.67 24.42 -4.67
N GLY A 186 -7.62 23.65 -4.13
CA GLY A 186 -8.95 23.42 -4.71
C GLY A 186 -9.02 22.32 -5.78
N ALA A 187 -7.92 21.64 -6.11
CA ALA A 187 -7.96 20.42 -6.92
C ALA A 187 -8.72 19.32 -6.18
N ARG A 188 -9.52 18.52 -6.91
CA ARG A 188 -10.40 17.48 -6.35
C ARG A 188 -9.97 16.10 -6.81
N GLY A 189 -10.04 15.14 -5.91
CA GLY A 189 -9.69 13.75 -6.17
C GLY A 189 -10.50 12.78 -5.33
N THR A 190 -10.17 11.50 -5.49
CA THR A 190 -10.73 10.40 -4.72
C THR A 190 -9.59 9.55 -4.20
N ALA A 191 -9.58 9.30 -2.90
CA ALA A 191 -8.64 8.43 -2.23
C ALA A 191 -9.22 7.01 -2.15
N TYR A 192 -8.37 6.00 -2.33
CA TYR A 192 -8.81 4.60 -2.39
C TYR A 192 -7.96 3.70 -1.52
N SER A 193 -8.63 2.83 -0.77
CA SER A 193 -8.08 1.52 -0.41
C SER A 193 -8.43 0.50 -1.49
N THR A 194 -7.58 -0.50 -1.67
CA THR A 194 -7.71 -1.50 -2.71
C THR A 194 -7.39 -2.90 -2.24
N PHE A 195 -8.00 -3.86 -2.92
CA PHE A 195 -7.63 -5.26 -2.88
C PHE A 195 -7.53 -5.77 -4.31
N MET A 196 -6.40 -6.36 -4.67
CA MET A 196 -6.13 -6.87 -6.01
C MET A 196 -5.89 -8.36 -5.93
N ASN A 197 -6.75 -9.14 -6.62
CA ASN A 197 -6.50 -10.56 -6.86
C ASN A 197 -5.59 -10.71 -8.07
N MET A 198 -4.45 -11.37 -7.89
CA MET A 198 -3.59 -11.69 -9.02
C MET A 198 -4.19 -12.89 -9.75
N LEU A 199 -4.93 -12.64 -10.84
CA LEU A 199 -5.57 -13.67 -11.66
C LEU A 199 -4.59 -14.51 -12.51
N ARG A 200 -3.29 -14.51 -12.18
CA ARG A 200 -2.23 -15.09 -13.03
C ARG A 200 -2.01 -16.59 -12.84
N ASP A 201 -2.27 -17.15 -11.64
CA ASP A 201 -2.20 -18.60 -11.41
C ASP A 201 -3.39 -19.06 -10.53
N PRO A 202 -4.31 -19.90 -11.02
CA PRO A 202 -5.44 -20.37 -10.22
C PRO A 202 -5.04 -21.29 -9.05
N ARG A 203 -3.79 -21.78 -8.99
CA ARG A 203 -3.29 -22.63 -7.89
C ARG A 203 -2.84 -21.82 -6.68
N PHE A 204 -2.43 -20.57 -6.91
CA PHE A 204 -2.02 -19.63 -5.88
C PHE A 204 -2.56 -18.28 -6.31
N LEU A 205 -3.60 -17.78 -5.62
CA LEU A 205 -4.16 -16.46 -5.87
C LEU A 205 -3.55 -15.48 -4.85
N PRO A 206 -2.29 -15.01 -5.04
CA PRO A 206 -1.75 -14.00 -4.17
C PRO A 206 -2.60 -12.74 -4.34
N SER A 207 -2.70 -12.00 -3.24
CA SER A 207 -3.49 -10.79 -3.18
C SER A 207 -2.62 -9.65 -2.72
N VAL A 208 -2.89 -8.45 -3.24
CA VAL A 208 -2.33 -7.21 -2.72
C VAL A 208 -3.45 -6.41 -2.09
N GLN A 209 -3.35 -6.14 -0.79
CA GLN A 209 -4.20 -5.16 -0.12
C GLN A 209 -3.38 -3.89 0.10
N CYS A 210 -3.84 -2.74 -0.38
CA CYS A 210 -3.25 -1.44 -0.12
C CYS A 210 -4.29 -0.52 0.51
N ASN A 211 -4.06 -0.02 1.71
CA ASN A 211 -4.98 0.92 2.35
C ASN A 211 -4.88 2.32 1.72
N GLY A 212 -3.70 2.73 1.25
CA GLY A 212 -3.48 3.98 0.52
C GLY A 212 -3.43 5.24 1.38
N PHE A 213 -3.30 5.14 2.72
CA PHE A 213 -3.29 6.29 3.64
C PHE A 213 -2.15 6.21 4.66
N GLY A 214 -1.48 7.33 4.93
CA GLY A 214 -0.30 7.40 5.79
C GLY A 214 -0.57 7.25 7.30
N ASP A 215 -1.72 7.71 7.78
CA ASP A 215 -2.07 7.71 9.22
C ASP A 215 -2.61 6.37 9.75
N TRP A 216 -2.67 5.33 8.92
CA TRP A 216 -3.29 4.07 9.31
C TRP A 216 -2.63 3.41 10.53
N THR A 217 -1.30 3.42 10.59
CA THR A 217 -0.57 2.71 11.65
C THR A 217 -0.65 3.38 13.02
N THR A 218 -0.94 4.69 13.07
CA THR A 218 -1.13 5.44 14.32
C THR A 218 -2.55 5.26 14.88
N SER A 219 -3.53 5.01 14.00
CA SER A 219 -4.92 4.76 14.38
C SER A 219 -5.20 3.35 14.93
N ILE A 220 -4.26 2.42 14.79
CA ILE A 220 -4.30 1.13 15.50
C ILE A 220 -4.00 1.37 16.98
N THR A 221 -5.00 1.81 17.73
CA THR A 221 -4.89 2.05 19.17
C THR A 221 -5.36 0.85 19.98
N ASP A 222 -4.77 0.70 21.17
CA ASP A 222 -4.95 -0.43 22.10
C ASP A 222 -6.36 -0.48 22.77
N THR A 223 -7.30 0.37 22.33
CA THR A 223 -8.46 0.80 23.15
C THR A 223 -9.80 0.18 22.76
N ARG A 224 -9.85 -0.66 21.73
CA ARG A 224 -10.97 -1.58 21.53
C ARG A 224 -10.43 -3.01 21.41
N PRO A 225 -10.83 -3.95 22.28
CA PRO A 225 -10.62 -5.36 21.99
C PRO A 225 -11.51 -5.69 20.79
N LEU A 226 -11.00 -5.48 19.58
CA LEU A 226 -11.52 -6.17 18.41
C LEU A 226 -11.21 -7.64 18.66
N GLY A 227 -12.13 -8.32 19.33
CA GLY A 227 -12.07 -9.76 19.51
C GLY A 227 -12.22 -10.39 18.14
N CYS A 228 -11.12 -10.57 17.42
CA CYS A 228 -11.09 -11.45 16.27
C CYS A 228 -9.66 -11.90 15.93
N PRO A 229 -9.30 -13.17 16.14
CA PRO A 229 -8.10 -13.78 15.55
C PRO A 229 -8.20 -13.97 14.03
N GLU A 230 -9.26 -13.49 13.37
CA GLU A 230 -9.62 -13.82 11.99
C GLU A 230 -9.52 -12.63 11.00
N PHE A 231 -8.66 -11.63 11.22
CA PHE A 231 -8.38 -10.64 10.15
C PHE A 231 -7.45 -11.21 9.04
N LEU A 232 -6.84 -12.37 9.29
CA LEU A 232 -5.90 -13.04 8.39
C LEU A 232 -6.39 -14.39 7.79
N PRO A 233 -7.69 -14.77 7.73
CA PRO A 233 -8.08 -16.18 7.50
C PRO A 233 -7.77 -16.67 6.08
N ARG A 234 -7.53 -15.77 5.13
CA ARG A 234 -7.04 -16.16 3.79
C ARG A 234 -5.53 -16.21 3.67
N PHE A 235 -4.78 -15.59 4.59
CA PHE A 235 -3.35 -15.85 4.68
C PHE A 235 -3.07 -17.15 5.43
N SER A 236 -4.05 -17.81 6.04
CA SER A 236 -3.79 -19.00 6.87
C SER A 236 -4.14 -20.34 6.21
N ARG A 237 -4.91 -20.36 5.11
CA ARG A 237 -5.26 -21.59 4.38
C ARG A 237 -4.40 -21.83 3.16
#